data_AF-A0A2J8QC06-F1
#
_entry.id   AF-A0A2J8QC06-F1
#
_cell.length_a   1.000
_cell.length_b   1.000
_cell.length_c   1.000
_cell.angle_alpha   90.00
_cell.angle_beta   90.00
_cell.angle_gamma   90.00
#
_symmetry.space_group_name_H-M   'P 1'
#
loop_
_entity.id
_entity.type
_entity.pdbx_description
1 polymer ?
#
loop_
_entity_poly.entity_id
_entity_poly.type
_entity_poly.pdbx_seq_one_letter_code
_entity_poly.pdbx_strand_id
1 'polypeptide(L)'
;MLFGSEICKEGKCVNTQPGYECYCKQGFYYDGNLLECVDVDECLDESNCRNGVCENTRGGYRCACTPPAEYSPAQRQCLSPEEMERAPERRDVCWSQRGEDGMCAGPLAGPALTFDDCCCRQGRGWGAQCRPCPPRGAGSHCPTSQSESNSFWDTSPLLLGKPPRDEDSSEEDSDECRCVSGRCVPRPGGAVCECPGGFQLDASRARCVDIDECRELNQRGL
;
A
#
# COMPACT_ATOMS: atom_id res chain seq x y z
N MET A 1 17.99 -8.41 30.34
CA MET A 1 18.25 -8.85 28.94
C MET A 1 16.96 -9.51 28.47
N LEU A 2 16.25 -9.16 27.42
CA LEU A 2 16.25 -8.20 26.31
C LEU A 2 14.73 -7.89 26.15
N PHE A 3 14.23 -6.70 25.82
CA PHE A 3 14.14 -6.13 24.48
C PHE A 3 13.64 -4.68 24.65
N GLY A 4 14.43 -3.70 24.20
CA GLY A 4 13.84 -2.46 23.71
C GLY A 4 13.37 -2.77 22.30
N SER A 5 12.11 -3.19 22.15
CA SER A 5 11.54 -3.52 20.84
C SER A 5 10.77 -2.33 20.31
N GLU A 6 11.26 -1.76 19.21
CA GLU A 6 10.52 -0.88 18.31
C GLU A 6 9.17 -1.54 18.00
N ILE A 7 8.06 -0.98 18.50
CA ILE A 7 6.72 -1.46 18.19
C ILE A 7 6.36 -1.09 16.76
N CYS A 8 5.58 -1.95 16.09
CA CYS A 8 5.22 -1.77 14.68
C CYS A 8 6.44 -1.58 13.77
N LYS A 9 7.51 -2.37 13.96
CA LYS A 9 8.67 -2.36 13.05
C LYS A 9 8.19 -2.60 11.62
N GLU A 10 8.64 -1.78 10.66
CA GLU A 10 8.09 -1.77 9.28
C GLU A 10 6.63 -1.35 9.16
N GLY A 11 6.13 -0.56 10.10
CA GLY A 11 4.78 -0.01 10.08
C GLY A 11 4.67 1.33 10.81
N LYS A 12 3.44 1.80 10.89
CA LYS A 12 3.04 2.98 11.67
C LYS A 12 2.16 2.53 12.82
N CYS A 13 2.59 2.83 14.04
CA CYS A 13 1.78 2.63 15.23
C CYS A 13 0.64 3.65 15.29
N VAL A 14 -0.56 3.16 15.59
CA VAL A 14 -1.74 3.98 15.88
C VAL A 14 -2.34 3.52 17.20
N ASN A 15 -2.48 4.47 18.12
CA ASN A 15 -3.04 4.24 19.44
C ASN A 15 -4.55 4.00 19.35
N THR A 16 -5.04 2.94 19.97
CA THR A 16 -6.45 2.52 20.02
C THR A 16 -6.89 2.34 21.48
N GLN A 17 -8.19 2.20 21.77
CA GLN A 17 -8.64 2.05 23.17
C GLN A 17 -9.44 0.75 23.34
N PRO A 18 -8.97 -0.24 24.13
CA PRO A 18 -7.65 -0.32 24.78
C PRO A 18 -6.54 -0.79 23.83
N GLY A 19 -5.39 -0.10 23.77
CA GLY A 19 -4.14 -0.60 23.19
C GLY A 19 -3.64 0.13 21.92
N TYR A 20 -3.12 -0.63 20.96
CA TYR A 20 -2.64 -0.07 19.69
C TYR A 20 -2.78 -1.05 18.52
N GLU A 21 -2.73 -0.50 17.30
CA GLU A 21 -2.67 -1.25 16.06
C GLU A 21 -1.49 -0.78 15.20
N CYS A 22 -0.92 -1.71 14.42
CA CYS A 22 0.13 -1.40 13.47
C CYS A 22 -0.41 -1.38 12.04
N TYR A 23 -0.26 -0.25 11.36
CA TYR A 23 -0.48 -0.16 9.92
C TYR A 23 0.84 -0.43 9.19
N CYS A 24 0.96 -1.63 8.63
CA CYS A 24 2.19 -2.11 8.03
C CYS A 24 2.49 -1.47 6.67
N LYS A 25 3.78 -1.33 6.35
CA LYS A 25 4.24 -0.94 5.01
C LYS A 25 3.82 -2.01 3.99
N GLN A 26 3.86 -1.65 2.71
CA GLN A 26 3.66 -2.61 1.62
C GLN A 26 4.68 -3.75 1.71
N GLY A 27 4.24 -4.99 1.46
CA GLY A 27 5.06 -6.20 1.62
C GLY A 27 5.03 -6.78 3.04
N PHE A 28 4.24 -6.21 3.95
CA PHE A 28 4.08 -6.70 5.32
C PHE A 28 2.60 -6.81 5.70
N TYR A 29 2.28 -7.73 6.61
CA TYR A 29 0.95 -7.88 7.21
C TYR A 29 1.04 -7.75 8.74
N TYR A 30 -0.05 -7.35 9.39
CA TYR A 30 -0.10 -7.22 10.84
C TYR A 30 -0.41 -8.58 11.49
N ASP A 31 0.49 -9.05 12.35
CA ASP A 31 0.26 -10.21 13.21
C ASP A 31 -0.17 -9.74 14.61
N GLY A 32 -1.45 -9.93 14.93
CA GLY A 32 -2.02 -9.50 16.22
C GLY A 32 -1.53 -10.29 17.45
N ASN A 33 -0.89 -11.45 17.26
CA ASN A 33 -0.28 -12.20 18.37
C ASN A 33 1.13 -11.68 18.69
N LEU A 34 1.89 -11.38 17.64
CA LEU A 34 3.24 -10.83 17.76
C LEU A 34 3.24 -9.31 17.98
N LEU A 35 2.11 -8.65 17.71
CA LEU A 35 1.92 -7.19 17.75
C LEU A 35 2.94 -6.45 16.88
N GLU A 36 3.28 -7.03 15.73
CA GLU A 36 4.26 -6.47 14.80
C GLU A 36 3.87 -6.69 13.33
N CYS A 37 4.57 -6.00 12.43
CA CYS A 37 4.43 -6.21 11.01
C CYS A 37 5.39 -7.30 10.55
N VAL A 38 4.82 -8.39 10.06
CA VAL A 38 5.55 -9.55 9.56
C VAL A 38 5.63 -9.47 8.06
N ASP A 39 6.81 -9.82 7.54
CA ASP A 39 7.09 -9.88 6.11
C ASP A 39 6.14 -10.86 5.41
N VAL A 40 5.56 -10.45 4.28
CA VAL A 40 4.77 -11.34 3.44
C VAL A 40 5.73 -12.17 2.60
N ASP A 41 5.74 -13.49 2.79
CA ASP A 41 6.51 -14.37 1.92
C ASP A 41 5.74 -14.62 0.62
N GLU A 42 6.01 -13.79 -0.41
CA GLU A 42 5.34 -13.95 -1.70
C GLU A 42 5.76 -15.22 -2.44
N CYS A 43 6.85 -15.89 -2.04
CA CYS A 43 7.28 -17.14 -2.66
C CYS A 43 6.42 -18.35 -2.25
N LEU A 44 5.53 -18.19 -1.28
CA LEU A 44 4.51 -19.19 -0.97
C LEU A 44 3.44 -19.30 -2.07
N ASP A 45 3.32 -18.29 -2.93
CA ASP A 45 2.50 -18.34 -4.13
C ASP A 45 3.36 -18.80 -5.32
N GLU A 46 3.14 -20.04 -5.77
CA GLU A 46 3.87 -20.66 -6.90
C GLU A 46 3.69 -19.93 -8.24
N SER A 47 2.70 -19.03 -8.35
CA SER A 47 2.52 -18.21 -9.55
C SER A 47 3.55 -17.07 -9.65
N ASN A 48 4.20 -16.71 -8.55
CA ASN A 48 5.28 -15.73 -8.53
C ASN A 48 6.56 -16.31 -9.12
N CYS A 49 7.28 -15.49 -9.90
CA CYS A 49 8.54 -15.86 -10.55
C CYS A 49 8.47 -17.05 -11.51
N ARG A 50 7.46 -17.10 -12.38
CA ARG A 50 7.42 -18.07 -13.50
C ARG A 50 8.75 -18.05 -14.27
N ASN A 51 9.26 -19.22 -14.68
CA ASN A 51 10.56 -19.40 -15.34
C ASN A 51 11.77 -18.97 -14.49
N GLY A 52 11.63 -18.93 -13.16
CA GLY A 52 12.70 -18.57 -12.25
C GLY A 52 12.55 -19.24 -10.89
N VAL A 53 13.50 -18.94 -10.01
CA VAL A 53 13.45 -19.28 -8.58
C VAL A 53 13.06 -18.03 -7.82
N CYS A 54 12.02 -18.12 -7.00
CA CYS A 54 11.61 -17.03 -6.12
C CYS A 54 12.51 -16.99 -4.89
N GLU A 55 12.97 -15.79 -4.54
CA GLU A 55 13.72 -15.54 -3.31
C GLU A 55 13.00 -14.43 -2.52
N ASN A 56 12.46 -14.80 -1.36
CA ASN A 56 11.78 -13.85 -0.49
C ASN A 56 12.80 -12.87 0.11
N THR A 57 12.42 -11.60 0.20
CA THR A 57 13.24 -10.52 0.73
C THR A 57 12.43 -9.67 1.70
N ARG A 58 13.10 -8.91 2.55
CA ARG A 58 12.38 -8.04 3.50
C ARG A 58 11.62 -6.94 2.74
N GLY A 59 10.29 -7.01 2.75
CA GLY A 59 9.34 -6.10 2.10
C GLY A 59 8.97 -6.45 0.67
N GLY A 60 9.29 -7.66 0.20
CA GLY A 60 8.93 -8.12 -1.14
C GLY A 60 9.76 -9.32 -1.59
N TYR A 61 9.84 -9.58 -2.89
CA TYR A 61 10.60 -10.72 -3.41
C TYR A 61 11.38 -10.38 -4.66
N ARG A 62 12.34 -11.24 -5.02
CA ARG A 62 13.06 -11.20 -6.30
C ARG A 62 13.00 -12.53 -7.03
N CYS A 63 13.05 -12.47 -8.35
CA CYS A 63 13.08 -13.65 -9.20
C CYS A 63 14.47 -13.87 -9.79
N ALA A 64 15.10 -14.98 -9.45
CA ALA A 64 16.31 -15.45 -10.11
C ALA A 64 15.91 -16.24 -11.37
N CYS A 65 15.97 -15.60 -12.54
CA CYS A 65 15.52 -16.21 -13.79
C CYS A 65 16.41 -17.37 -14.23
N THR A 66 15.78 -18.46 -14.67
CA THR A 66 16.51 -19.60 -15.24
C THR A 66 16.78 -19.32 -16.72
N PRO A 67 18.04 -19.30 -17.18
CA PRO A 67 18.34 -19.11 -18.59
C PRO A 67 17.59 -20.13 -19.47
N PRO A 68 17.05 -19.73 -20.64
CA PRO A 68 17.27 -18.45 -21.33
C PRO A 68 16.26 -17.34 -20.96
N ALA A 69 15.49 -17.48 -19.88
CA ALA A 69 14.54 -16.44 -19.47
C ALA A 69 15.26 -15.23 -18.87
N GLU A 70 14.68 -14.05 -19.08
CA GLU A 70 15.20 -12.76 -18.60
C GLU A 70 14.15 -12.03 -17.74
N TYR A 71 14.60 -11.26 -16.75
CA TYR A 71 13.71 -10.54 -15.85
C TYR A 71 13.08 -9.33 -16.54
N SER A 72 11.74 -9.25 -16.57
CA SER A 72 11.01 -8.05 -16.99
C SER A 72 10.59 -7.23 -15.76
N PRO A 73 11.11 -6.00 -15.57
CA PRO A 73 10.67 -5.11 -14.50
C PRO A 73 9.20 -4.68 -14.63
N ALA A 74 8.69 -4.60 -15.87
CA ALA A 74 7.32 -4.17 -16.13
C ALA A 74 6.30 -5.23 -15.67
N GLN A 75 6.62 -6.50 -15.89
CA GLN A 75 5.77 -7.62 -15.52
C GLN A 75 6.16 -8.25 -14.17
N ARG A 76 7.29 -7.82 -13.58
CA ARG A 76 7.90 -8.37 -12.35
C ARG A 76 8.06 -9.89 -12.38
N GLN A 77 8.36 -10.43 -13.55
CA GLN A 77 8.45 -11.88 -13.81
C GLN A 77 9.59 -12.19 -14.79
N CYS A 78 10.00 -13.46 -14.84
CA CYS A 78 10.96 -13.92 -15.84
C CYS A 78 10.22 -14.34 -17.12
N LEU A 79 10.53 -13.64 -18.21
CA LEU A 79 9.93 -13.90 -19.51
C LEU A 79 10.90 -14.74 -20.34
N SER A 80 10.37 -15.76 -21.01
CA SER A 80 11.10 -16.46 -22.05
C SER A 80 11.46 -15.51 -23.20
N PRO A 81 12.46 -15.84 -24.04
CA PRO A 81 12.80 -15.02 -25.21
C PRO A 81 11.60 -14.72 -26.11
N GLU A 82 10.70 -15.69 -26.28
CA GLU A 82 9.50 -15.55 -27.11
C GLU A 82 8.44 -14.62 -26.48
N GLU A 83 8.34 -14.59 -25.15
CA GLU A 83 7.46 -13.67 -24.41
C GLU A 83 8.03 -12.26 -24.42
N MET A 84 9.34 -12.11 -24.21
CA MET A 84 10.03 -10.82 -24.28
C MET A 84 9.87 -10.17 -25.66
N GLU A 85 9.96 -10.96 -26.74
CA GLU A 85 9.71 -10.48 -28.09
C GLU A 85 8.28 -9.97 -28.33
N ARG A 86 7.31 -10.43 -27.54
CA ARG A 86 5.88 -10.05 -27.64
C ARG A 86 5.47 -9.07 -26.54
N ALA A 87 6.40 -8.65 -25.68
CA ALA A 87 6.12 -7.75 -24.58
C ALA A 87 5.66 -6.36 -25.10
N PRO A 88 4.57 -5.80 -24.58
CA PRO A 88 4.00 -4.54 -25.06
C PRO A 88 4.94 -3.34 -24.85
N GLU A 89 5.76 -3.37 -23.81
CA GLU A 89 6.75 -2.35 -23.48
C GLU A 89 8.03 -2.44 -24.31
N ARG A 90 8.23 -3.54 -25.08
CA ARG A 90 9.42 -3.73 -25.92
C ARG A 90 9.55 -2.55 -26.87
N ARG A 91 10.74 -1.97 -26.93
CA ARG A 91 11.08 -0.88 -27.84
C ARG A 91 12.04 -1.40 -28.90
N ASP A 92 11.74 -1.11 -30.15
CA ASP A 92 12.57 -1.53 -31.28
C ASP A 92 12.49 -0.51 -32.43
N VAL A 93 13.24 -0.75 -33.50
CA VAL A 93 13.25 0.11 -34.69
C VAL A 93 11.87 0.21 -35.33
N CYS A 94 11.43 1.42 -35.63
CA CYS A 94 10.20 1.65 -36.39
C CYS A 94 10.54 1.98 -37.83
N TRP A 95 9.86 1.34 -38.77
CA TRP A 95 10.13 1.48 -40.20
C TRP A 95 9.02 2.27 -40.90
N SER A 96 9.43 3.22 -41.74
CA SER A 96 8.50 4.04 -42.53
C SER A 96 7.92 3.30 -43.74
N GLN A 97 8.59 2.25 -44.21
CA GLN A 97 8.19 1.48 -45.39
C GLN A 97 8.33 -0.02 -45.12
N ARG A 98 7.40 -0.81 -45.66
CA ARG A 98 7.43 -2.27 -45.67
C ARG A 98 7.06 -2.75 -47.07
N GLY A 99 7.95 -3.51 -47.71
CA GLY A 99 7.73 -4.12 -49.02
C GLY A 99 6.77 -5.30 -48.95
N GLU A 100 6.29 -5.73 -50.12
CA GLU A 100 5.44 -6.94 -50.25
C GLU A 100 6.21 -8.23 -49.93
N ASP A 101 7.53 -8.20 -50.09
CA ASP A 101 8.48 -9.24 -49.68
C ASP A 101 8.65 -9.34 -48.16
N GLY A 102 8.02 -8.45 -47.39
CA GLY A 102 8.13 -8.40 -45.94
C GLY A 102 9.41 -7.74 -45.44
N MET A 103 10.21 -7.11 -46.31
CA MET A 103 11.39 -6.35 -45.92
C MET A 103 11.02 -4.91 -45.56
N CYS A 104 11.66 -4.37 -44.53
CA CYS A 104 11.44 -3.00 -44.08
C CYS A 104 12.56 -2.08 -44.55
N ALA A 105 12.21 -0.83 -44.89
CA ALA A 105 13.17 0.18 -45.31
C ALA A 105 12.84 1.54 -44.69
N GLY A 106 13.85 2.43 -44.66
CA GLY A 106 13.72 3.77 -44.10
C GLY A 106 13.40 3.75 -42.60
N PRO A 107 14.38 3.44 -41.73
CA PRO A 107 14.16 3.45 -40.29
C PRO A 107 13.85 4.89 -39.85
N LEU A 108 12.84 5.06 -39.00
CA LEU A 108 12.50 6.36 -38.47
C LEU A 108 13.62 6.85 -37.55
N ALA A 109 14.06 8.09 -37.75
CA ALA A 109 15.07 8.71 -36.90
C ALA A 109 14.51 8.97 -35.50
N GLY A 110 15.28 8.60 -34.47
CA GLY A 110 14.92 8.83 -33.07
C GLY A 110 15.08 7.58 -32.20
N PRO A 111 14.51 7.60 -30.98
CA PRO A 111 14.57 6.47 -30.07
C PRO A 111 13.75 5.28 -30.58
N ALA A 112 14.10 4.09 -30.10
CA ALA A 112 13.29 2.90 -30.30
C ALA A 112 11.87 3.10 -29.74
N LEU A 113 10.87 2.71 -30.53
CA LEU A 113 9.46 2.91 -30.23
C LEU A 113 8.81 1.58 -29.85
N THR A 114 7.73 1.63 -29.06
CA THR A 114 6.87 0.47 -28.85
C THR A 114 6.13 0.13 -30.14
N PHE A 115 5.58 -1.08 -30.22
CA PHE A 115 4.80 -1.50 -31.39
C PHE A 115 3.65 -0.52 -31.66
N ASP A 116 2.91 -0.14 -30.62
CA ASP A 116 1.78 0.79 -30.73
C ASP A 116 2.24 2.22 -31.08
N ASP A 117 3.28 2.73 -30.43
CA ASP A 117 3.84 4.05 -30.76
C ASP A 117 4.29 4.14 -32.23
N CYS A 118 4.86 3.04 -32.76
CA CYS A 118 5.27 2.96 -34.15
C CYS A 118 4.04 2.92 -35.08
N CYS A 119 3.16 1.94 -34.87
CA CYS A 119 2.08 1.63 -35.80
C CYS A 119 0.91 2.63 -35.75
N CYS A 120 0.61 3.19 -34.58
CA CYS A 120 -0.45 4.20 -34.43
C CYS A 120 -0.05 5.59 -34.95
N ARG A 121 1.24 5.85 -35.17
CA ARG A 121 1.74 7.11 -35.76
C ARG A 121 1.84 7.01 -37.28
N GLN A 122 3.01 6.65 -37.80
CA GLN A 122 3.28 6.59 -39.25
C GLN A 122 4.02 5.31 -39.67
N GLY A 123 4.31 4.41 -38.71
CA GLY A 123 5.02 3.17 -38.98
C GLY A 123 4.26 2.24 -39.91
N ARG A 124 5.04 1.47 -40.69
CA ARG A 124 4.57 0.40 -41.59
C ARG A 124 5.09 -0.97 -41.17
N GLY A 125 6.22 -1.01 -40.48
CA GLY A 125 6.74 -2.21 -39.85
C GLY A 125 7.51 -1.89 -38.57
N TRP A 126 7.64 -2.88 -37.72
CA TRP A 126 8.23 -2.71 -36.39
C TRP A 126 9.21 -3.85 -36.06
N GLY A 127 10.35 -3.44 -35.51
CA GLY A 127 11.43 -4.27 -35.04
C GLY A 127 12.33 -4.87 -36.12
N ALA A 128 13.37 -5.57 -35.66
CA ALA A 128 14.35 -6.22 -36.55
C ALA A 128 13.72 -7.29 -37.45
N GLN A 129 12.67 -7.96 -36.98
CA GLN A 129 11.91 -8.95 -37.75
C GLN A 129 10.87 -8.32 -38.71
N CYS A 130 10.81 -6.98 -38.84
CA CYS A 130 9.88 -6.27 -39.71
C CYS A 130 8.41 -6.73 -39.58
N ARG A 131 7.92 -6.80 -38.33
CA ARG A 131 6.53 -7.18 -38.05
C ARG A 131 5.58 -6.15 -38.67
N PRO A 132 4.55 -6.56 -39.42
CA PRO A 132 3.64 -5.61 -40.08
C PRO A 132 2.80 -4.85 -39.07
N CYS A 133 2.59 -3.56 -39.34
CA CYS A 133 1.58 -2.79 -38.61
C CYS A 133 0.16 -3.18 -39.05
N PRO A 134 -0.83 -3.15 -38.15
CA PRO A 134 -2.23 -3.43 -38.49
C PRO A 134 -2.78 -2.42 -39.52
N PRO A 135 -3.76 -2.83 -40.34
CA PRO A 135 -4.40 -1.93 -41.29
C PRO A 135 -5.12 -0.78 -40.58
N ARG A 136 -5.09 0.41 -41.19
CA ARG A 136 -5.80 1.60 -40.66
C ARG A 136 -7.28 1.50 -41.03
N GLY A 137 -8.17 1.35 -40.04
CA GLY A 137 -9.62 1.22 -40.26
C GLY A 137 -10.41 0.98 -38.97
N ALA A 138 -11.74 0.91 -39.08
CA ALA A 138 -12.66 0.69 -37.97
C ALA A 138 -12.38 -0.66 -37.29
N GLY A 139 -11.66 -0.62 -36.15
CA GLY A 139 -11.16 -1.81 -35.42
C GLY A 139 -9.69 -1.73 -35.01
N SER A 140 -8.96 -0.66 -35.34
CA SER A 140 -7.56 -0.50 -34.90
C SER A 140 -7.47 -0.21 -33.39
N HIS A 141 -6.65 -1.00 -32.69
CA HIS A 141 -6.29 -0.93 -31.26
C HIS A 141 -5.60 0.38 -30.79
N CYS A 142 -5.57 1.42 -31.63
CA CYS A 142 -4.96 2.68 -31.25
C CYS A 142 -5.89 3.43 -30.30
N PRO A 143 -5.42 3.83 -29.10
CA PRO A 143 -6.26 4.53 -28.15
C PRO A 143 -6.77 5.83 -28.78
N THR A 144 -8.07 5.91 -28.99
CA THR A 144 -8.75 7.16 -29.32
C THR A 144 -8.79 8.01 -28.05
N SER A 145 -8.25 9.21 -28.12
CA SER A 145 -8.13 10.13 -27.00
C SER A 145 -9.49 10.66 -26.52
N GLN A 146 -10.28 9.88 -25.78
CA GLN A 146 -11.42 10.37 -24.99
C GLN A 146 -11.60 9.53 -23.72
N SER A 147 -10.96 9.95 -22.61
CA SER A 147 -11.33 9.50 -21.27
C SER A 147 -12.34 10.49 -20.69
N GLU A 148 -13.56 10.03 -20.45
CA GLU A 148 -14.64 10.77 -19.79
C GLU A 148 -14.35 10.94 -18.29
N SER A 149 -14.38 12.17 -17.80
CA SER A 149 -14.35 12.48 -16.37
C SER A 149 -15.78 12.65 -15.86
N ASN A 150 -16.34 11.62 -15.24
CA ASN A 150 -17.64 11.66 -14.54
C ASN A 150 -17.43 11.63 -13.02
N SER A 151 -17.87 12.69 -12.36
CA SER A 151 -18.10 12.78 -10.90
C SER A 151 -19.01 14.01 -10.69
N PHE A 152 -20.31 13.98 -10.36
CA PHE A 152 -21.08 13.14 -9.40
C PHE A 152 -20.27 13.10 -8.09
N TRP A 153 -20.57 13.83 -7.03
CA TRP A 153 -21.83 14.10 -6.31
C TRP A 153 -21.63 15.36 -5.45
N ASP A 154 -22.57 16.29 -5.39
CA ASP A 154 -22.71 17.13 -4.19
C ASP A 154 -24.09 17.82 -4.10
N THR A 155 -25.04 17.14 -3.48
CA THR A 155 -26.21 17.74 -2.82
C THR A 155 -26.48 16.88 -1.60
N SER A 156 -26.47 17.42 -0.36
CA SER A 156 -27.69 17.92 0.31
C SER A 156 -27.40 18.28 1.79
N PRO A 157 -28.34 18.90 2.55
CA PRO A 157 -28.10 20.04 3.44
C PRO A 157 -28.12 19.70 4.95
N LEU A 158 -27.45 20.52 5.76
CA LEU A 158 -27.61 20.52 7.23
C LEU A 158 -28.49 21.71 7.67
N LEU A 159 -29.61 21.40 8.31
CA LEU A 159 -30.39 22.29 9.16
C LEU A 159 -30.43 21.71 10.59
N LEU A 160 -30.63 22.63 11.55
CA LEU A 160 -30.90 22.47 12.99
C LEU A 160 -29.65 22.24 13.87
N GLY A 161 -29.30 23.06 14.86
CA GLY A 161 -29.97 24.18 15.52
C GLY A 161 -30.64 23.78 16.85
N LYS A 162 -29.91 23.85 17.98
CA LYS A 162 -30.23 24.66 19.19
C LYS A 162 -29.24 24.46 20.36
N PRO A 163 -29.01 25.50 21.20
CA PRO A 163 -28.19 25.47 22.44
C PRO A 163 -29.09 25.40 23.71
N PRO A 164 -28.56 25.73 24.91
CA PRO A 164 -27.91 24.88 25.89
C PRO A 164 -28.85 24.53 27.08
N ARG A 165 -28.43 23.62 27.97
CA ARG A 165 -29.01 23.49 29.31
C ARG A 165 -27.90 23.56 30.34
N ASP A 166 -27.90 24.67 31.08
CA ASP A 166 -27.23 24.83 32.35
C ASP A 166 -28.04 24.09 33.42
N GLU A 167 -27.42 23.14 34.12
CA GLU A 167 -27.88 22.72 35.45
C GLU A 167 -26.66 22.73 36.37
N ASP A 168 -26.55 23.86 37.06
CA ASP A 168 -25.73 24.07 38.25
C ASP A 168 -26.21 23.06 39.31
N SER A 169 -25.36 22.09 39.62
CA SER A 169 -25.53 21.17 40.75
C SER A 169 -24.27 21.28 41.59
N SER A 170 -24.36 22.09 42.63
CA SER A 170 -23.41 22.12 43.73
C SER A 170 -23.51 20.79 44.48
N GLU A 171 -22.69 19.80 44.09
CA GLU A 171 -22.46 18.59 44.88
C GLU A 171 -21.31 18.85 45.88
N GLU A 172 -21.67 19.41 47.03
CA GLU A 172 -20.87 19.26 48.26
C GLU A 172 -21.50 18.13 49.11
N ASP A 173 -20.79 17.01 49.17
CA ASP A 173 -20.54 16.18 50.37
C ASP A 173 -20.69 14.66 50.15
N SER A 174 -19.64 14.08 49.57
CA SER A 174 -19.03 12.85 50.08
C SER A 174 -17.58 12.81 49.58
N ASP A 175 -16.62 12.51 50.44
CA ASP A 175 -15.23 12.15 50.07
C ASP A 175 -15.20 10.81 49.31
N GLU A 176 -15.97 10.74 48.23
CA GLU A 176 -16.29 9.58 47.45
C GLU A 176 -15.44 9.61 46.19
N CYS A 177 -14.76 8.49 45.95
CA CYS A 177 -13.74 8.35 44.93
C CYS A 177 -14.23 8.84 43.55
N ARG A 178 -13.72 10.01 43.12
CA ARG A 178 -14.03 10.67 41.84
C ARG A 178 -13.32 9.97 40.66
N CYS A 179 -13.52 8.67 40.48
CA CYS A 179 -12.84 7.88 39.43
C CYS A 179 -13.65 7.86 38.13
N VAL A 180 -13.09 8.44 37.07
CA VAL A 180 -13.66 8.42 35.71
C VAL A 180 -12.99 7.30 34.90
N SER A 181 -13.80 6.45 34.25
CA SER A 181 -13.35 5.32 33.42
C SER A 181 -12.51 4.25 34.14
N GLY A 182 -12.63 4.17 35.48
CA GLY A 182 -11.97 3.17 36.30
C GLY A 182 -12.87 2.64 37.41
N ARG A 183 -12.34 1.71 38.21
CA ARG A 183 -13.05 1.13 39.36
C ARG A 183 -12.51 1.72 40.66
N CYS A 184 -13.36 2.35 41.46
CA CYS A 184 -13.02 2.73 42.81
C CYS A 184 -12.92 1.50 43.72
N VAL A 185 -11.80 1.36 44.40
CA VAL A 185 -11.59 0.32 45.40
C VAL A 185 -11.26 0.95 46.76
N PRO A 186 -11.96 0.57 47.84
CA PRO A 186 -11.66 1.06 49.18
C PRO A 186 -10.32 0.48 49.68
N ARG A 187 -9.42 1.34 50.15
CA ARG A 187 -8.14 0.94 50.76
C ARG A 187 -7.95 1.64 52.12
N PRO A 188 -7.12 1.09 53.03
CA PRO A 188 -6.78 1.79 54.27
C PRO A 188 -6.11 3.13 53.95
N GLY A 189 -6.73 4.24 54.34
CA GLY A 189 -6.26 5.60 54.04
C GLY A 189 -7.00 6.31 52.89
N GLY A 190 -8.03 5.68 52.30
CA GLY A 190 -8.90 6.30 51.29
C GLY A 190 -9.22 5.37 50.13
N ALA A 191 -10.28 5.68 49.37
CA ALA A 191 -10.61 4.95 48.16
C ALA A 191 -9.68 5.35 47.00
N VAL A 192 -9.21 4.37 46.22
CA VAL A 192 -8.28 4.55 45.11
C VAL A 192 -8.94 4.14 43.80
N CYS A 193 -8.65 4.87 42.72
CA CYS A 193 -9.10 4.57 41.36
C CYS A 193 -8.16 3.51 40.73
N GLU A 194 -8.68 2.32 40.44
CA GLU A 194 -7.99 1.27 39.68
C GLU A 194 -8.40 1.30 38.22
N CYS A 195 -7.41 1.37 37.31
CA CYS A 195 -7.67 1.38 35.88
C CYS A 195 -7.72 -0.04 35.28
N PRO A 196 -8.57 -0.26 34.26
CA PRO A 196 -8.49 -1.47 33.45
C PRO A 196 -7.12 -1.61 32.77
N GLY A 197 -6.78 -2.82 32.30
CA GLY A 197 -5.56 -3.04 31.52
C GLY A 197 -5.55 -2.17 30.25
N GLY A 198 -4.40 -1.57 29.92
CA GLY A 198 -4.26 -0.59 28.84
C GLY A 198 -4.53 0.86 29.26
N PHE A 199 -4.90 1.11 30.52
CA PHE A 199 -5.16 2.46 31.03
C PHE A 199 -4.28 2.77 32.25
N GLN A 200 -3.90 4.05 32.38
CA GLN A 200 -3.17 4.59 33.52
C GLN A 200 -3.89 5.79 34.12
N LEU A 201 -3.57 6.13 35.37
CA LEU A 201 -4.12 7.31 36.01
C LEU A 201 -3.54 8.60 35.41
N ASP A 202 -4.39 9.59 35.16
CA ASP A 202 -3.95 10.94 34.83
C ASP A 202 -3.25 11.63 36.02
N ALA A 203 -2.68 12.82 35.80
CA ALA A 203 -1.98 13.58 36.82
C ALA A 203 -2.85 13.90 38.06
N SER A 204 -4.17 13.95 37.89
CA SER A 204 -5.13 14.19 38.98
C SER A 204 -5.44 12.93 39.81
N ARG A 205 -5.01 11.75 39.33
CA ARG A 205 -5.29 10.42 39.93
C ARG A 205 -6.78 10.10 40.05
N ALA A 206 -7.59 10.77 39.25
CA ALA A 206 -9.05 10.71 39.28
C ALA A 206 -9.64 10.19 37.96
N ARG A 207 -8.82 10.04 36.90
CA ARG A 207 -9.30 9.54 35.61
C ARG A 207 -8.32 8.52 35.05
N CYS A 208 -8.88 7.42 34.56
CA CYS A 208 -8.13 6.46 33.77
C CYS A 208 -8.07 6.93 32.33
N VAL A 209 -6.86 7.25 31.88
CA VAL A 209 -6.54 7.62 30.50
C VAL A 209 -5.82 6.46 29.85
N ASP A 210 -6.11 6.25 28.58
CA ASP A 210 -5.47 5.21 27.79
C ASP A 210 -3.95 5.42 27.75
N ILE A 211 -3.21 4.33 27.85
CA ILE A 211 -1.75 4.35 27.75
C ILE A 211 -1.42 4.51 26.28
N ASP A 212 -0.72 5.59 25.91
CA ASP A 212 -0.27 5.75 24.53
C ASP A 212 0.96 4.86 24.29
N GLU A 213 0.75 3.57 23.96
CA GLU A 213 1.86 2.64 23.76
C GLU A 213 2.78 3.10 22.62
N CYS A 214 2.20 3.76 21.61
CA CYS A 214 2.93 4.36 20.49
C CYS A 214 3.96 5.41 20.95
N ARG A 215 3.66 6.19 22.00
CA ARG A 215 4.60 7.16 22.59
C ARG A 215 5.52 6.54 23.61
N GLU A 216 5.00 5.69 24.48
CA GLU A 216 5.73 5.15 25.65
C GLU A 216 6.85 4.19 25.23
N LEU A 217 6.67 3.41 24.15
CA LEU A 217 7.66 2.41 23.73
C LEU A 217 8.64 2.94 22.67
N ASN A 218 8.25 3.91 21.85
CA ASN A 218 9.17 4.58 20.92
C ASN A 218 10.19 5.52 21.62
N GLN A 219 9.95 5.90 22.88
CA GLN A 219 10.89 6.70 23.69
C GLN A 219 11.93 5.87 24.45
N ARG A 220 11.79 4.53 24.48
CA ARG A 220 12.74 3.61 25.12
C ARG A 220 13.85 3.11 24.19
N GLY A 221 13.90 3.63 22.96
CA GLY A 221 14.93 3.36 21.95
C GLY A 221 16.10 4.35 21.98
N LEU A 222 16.66 4.60 23.17
CA LEU A 222 17.99 5.24 23.35
C LEU A 222 19.06 4.16 23.53
#